data_AF-A0A2V7GIE2-F1
#
_entry.id   AF-A0A2V7GIE2-F1
#
_cell.length_a   1.000
_cell.length_b   1.000
_cell.length_c   1.000
_cell.angle_alpha   90.00
_cell.angle_beta   90.00
_cell.angle_gamma   90.00
#
_symmetry.space_group_name_H-M   'P 1'
#
loop_
_entity.id
_entity.type
_entity.pdbx_description
1 polymer ?
#
loop_
_entity_poly.entity_id
_entity_poly.type
_entity_poly.pdbx_seq_one_letter_code
_entity_poly.pdbx_strand_id
1 'polypeptide(L)'
;MSAGARSIRKPAATLVVMEVLGFALTALLLAAGLVGSVVPALPGTALIVAGALVHALVTDFAPIGTGRLLILAGLSVAGESLDYLAGALGARKFGGSRWAQAGAWAGGIVGFFFG
;
A
#
# COMPACT_ATOMS: atom_id res chain seq x y z
N MET A 1 -1.84 19.44 50.51
CA MET A 1 -2.31 20.08 49.26
C MET A 1 -1.23 19.91 48.19
N SER A 2 -1.62 19.62 46.93
CA SER A 2 -0.76 19.44 45.73
C SER A 2 -0.31 18.00 45.37
N ALA A 3 -1.25 17.11 45.01
CA ALA A 3 -0.93 15.85 44.31
C ALA A 3 -1.89 15.52 43.12
N GLY A 4 -2.93 16.32 42.87
CA GLY A 4 -4.00 15.99 41.91
C GLY A 4 -3.80 16.42 40.45
N ALA A 5 -2.77 17.20 40.11
CA ALA A 5 -2.69 17.89 38.80
C ALA A 5 -1.97 17.11 37.68
N ARG A 6 -1.45 15.90 37.93
CA ARG A 6 -0.60 15.17 36.97
C ARG A 6 -1.30 14.10 36.13
N SER A 7 -2.56 13.77 36.44
CA SER A 7 -3.27 12.64 35.81
C SER A 7 -4.04 13.00 34.53
N ILE A 8 -4.28 14.29 34.26
CA ILE A 8 -5.24 14.72 33.22
C ILE A 8 -4.59 14.98 31.85
N ARG A 9 -3.27 15.21 31.76
CA ARG A 9 -2.59 15.51 30.47
C ARG A 9 -2.15 14.29 29.66
N LYS A 10 -1.95 13.13 30.30
CA LYS A 10 -1.55 11.90 29.61
C LYS A 10 -2.51 11.45 28.50
N PRO A 11 -3.84 11.42 28.68
CA PRO A 11 -4.74 10.88 27.66
C PRO A 11 -4.71 11.67 26.34
N ALA A 12 -4.67 13.00 26.39
CA ALA A 12 -4.61 13.82 25.18
C ALA A 12 -3.29 13.66 24.42
N ALA A 13 -2.16 13.58 25.14
CA ALA A 13 -0.85 13.39 24.51
C ALA A 13 -0.75 12.03 23.79
N THR A 14 -1.30 10.97 24.39
CA THR A 14 -1.30 9.63 23.76
C THR A 14 -2.14 9.62 22.47
N LEU A 15 -3.31 10.26 22.47
CA LEU A 15 -4.16 10.36 21.27
C LEU A 15 -3.45 11.12 20.14
N VAL A 16 -2.86 12.28 20.44
CA VAL A 16 -2.10 13.07 19.46
C VAL A 16 -0.91 12.27 18.90
N VAL A 17 -0.19 11.51 19.73
CA VAL A 17 0.91 10.66 19.25
C VAL A 17 0.40 9.57 18.31
N MET A 18 -0.72 8.93 18.62
CA MET A 18 -1.31 7.91 17.75
C MET A 18 -1.77 8.48 16.40
N GLU A 19 -2.38 9.67 16.39
CA GLU A 19 -2.77 10.36 15.17
C GLU A 19 -1.56 10.68 14.28
N VAL A 20 -0.51 11.26 14.86
CA VAL A 20 0.73 11.60 14.12
C VAL A 20 1.37 10.36 13.52
N LEU A 21 1.45 9.26 14.27
CA LEU A 21 1.98 7.99 13.77
C LEU A 21 1.12 7.43 12.64
N GLY A 22 -0.21 7.52 12.75
CA GLY A 22 -1.14 7.09 11.71
C GLY A 22 -1.00 7.89 10.41
N PHE A 23 -0.86 9.21 10.49
CA PHE A 23 -0.60 10.05 9.31
C PHE A 23 0.79 9.80 8.70
N ALA A 24 1.82 9.61 9.53
CA ALA A 24 3.16 9.27 9.05
C ALA A 24 3.16 7.93 8.29
N LEU A 25 2.50 6.90 8.85
CA LEU A 25 2.36 5.60 8.20
C LEU A 25 1.57 5.70 6.90
N THR A 26 0.47 6.48 6.89
CA THR A 26 -0.30 6.78 5.67
C THR A 26 0.59 7.36 4.59
N ALA A 27 1.36 8.42 4.91
CA ALA A 27 2.22 9.08 3.95
C ALA A 27 3.30 8.14 3.39
N LEU A 28 3.90 7.31 4.24
CA LEU A 28 4.88 6.31 3.84
C LEU A 28 4.27 5.26 2.90
N LEU A 29 3.07 4.74 3.20
CA LEU A 29 2.38 3.77 2.36
C LEU A 29 2.02 4.35 0.99
N LEU A 30 1.52 5.59 0.95
CA LEU A 30 1.20 6.27 -0.31
C LEU A 30 2.46 6.54 -1.14
N ALA A 31 3.55 6.99 -0.52
CA ALA A 31 4.82 7.22 -1.21
C ALA A 31 5.42 5.90 -1.74
N ALA A 32 5.43 4.85 -0.91
CA ALA A 32 5.89 3.53 -1.32
C ALA A 32 5.02 2.93 -2.43
N GLY A 33 3.70 3.12 -2.38
CA GLY A 33 2.78 2.68 -3.42
C GLY A 33 2.95 3.45 -4.73
N LEU A 34 3.23 4.76 -4.66
CA LEU A 34 3.56 5.56 -5.83
C LEU A 34 4.85 5.08 -6.50
N VAL A 35 5.91 4.86 -5.70
CA VAL A 35 7.17 4.28 -6.19
C VAL A 35 6.95 2.87 -6.75
N GLY A 36 6.19 2.04 -6.03
CA GLY A 36 5.86 0.68 -6.45
C GLY A 36 5.02 0.61 -7.72
N SER A 37 4.24 1.66 -8.04
CA SER A 37 3.48 1.71 -9.30
C SER A 37 4.38 1.89 -10.52
N VAL A 38 5.63 2.34 -10.32
CA VAL A 38 6.64 2.48 -11.37
C VAL A 38 7.64 1.32 -11.34
N VAL A 39 7.97 0.83 -10.15
CA VAL A 39 8.93 -0.26 -9.95
C VAL A 39 8.20 -1.61 -10.08
N PRO A 40 8.50 -2.44 -11.10
CA PRO A 40 7.73 -3.65 -11.44
C PRO A 40 7.80 -4.79 -10.41
N ALA A 41 8.39 -4.57 -9.24
CA ALA A 41 8.54 -5.56 -8.17
C ALA A 41 7.53 -5.38 -7.01
N LEU A 42 6.83 -4.25 -6.93
CA LEU A 42 5.96 -3.92 -5.81
C LEU A 42 4.53 -3.69 -6.28
N PRO A 43 3.51 -4.21 -5.57
CA PRO A 43 2.13 -3.95 -5.91
C PRO A 43 1.73 -2.53 -5.51
N GLY A 44 2.06 -1.56 -6.37
CA GLY A 44 1.97 -0.13 -6.06
C GLY A 44 0.57 0.32 -5.69
N THR A 45 -0.43 -0.10 -6.46
CA THR A 45 -1.83 0.28 -6.20
C THR A 45 -2.36 -0.35 -4.92
N ALA A 46 -1.89 -1.55 -4.54
CA ALA A 46 -2.29 -2.20 -3.30
C ALA A 46 -1.75 -1.45 -2.07
N LEU A 47 -0.51 -0.96 -2.14
CA LEU A 47 0.07 -0.10 -1.09
C LEU A 47 -0.69 1.22 -0.95
N ILE A 48 -1.17 1.80 -2.06
CA ILE A 48 -2.02 2.99 -2.03
C ILE A 48 -3.34 2.71 -1.30
N VAL A 49 -3.98 1.57 -1.56
CA VAL A 49 -5.20 1.15 -0.85
C VAL A 49 -4.94 0.95 0.64
N ALA A 50 -3.82 0.33 1.00
CA ALA A 50 -3.41 0.17 2.39
C ALA A 50 -3.24 1.53 3.09
N GLY A 51 -2.56 2.49 2.44
CA GLY A 51 -2.43 3.86 2.96
C GLY A 51 -3.78 4.55 3.14
N ALA A 52 -4.68 4.44 2.16
CA ALA A 52 -6.03 4.99 2.24
C ALA A 52 -6.86 4.36 3.38
N LEU A 53 -6.68 3.07 3.65
CA LEU A 53 -7.33 2.38 4.76
C LEU A 53 -6.81 2.89 6.10
N VAL A 54 -5.49 3.01 6.27
CA VAL A 54 -4.91 3.59 7.50
C VAL A 54 -5.43 5.01 7.70
N HIS A 55 -5.46 5.82 6.65
CA HIS A 55 -6.00 7.18 6.71
C HIS A 55 -7.46 7.21 7.15
N ALA A 56 -8.29 6.33 6.58
CA ALA A 56 -9.70 6.25 6.94
C ALA A 56 -9.90 5.81 8.40
N LEU A 57 -9.07 4.89 8.91
CA LEU A 57 -9.11 4.48 10.30
C LEU A 57 -8.69 5.61 11.27
N VAL A 58 -7.70 6.42 10.88
CA VAL A 58 -7.23 7.57 11.69
C VAL A 58 -8.25 8.72 11.67
N THR A 59 -9.06 8.82 10.62
CA THR A 59 -10.01 9.92 10.40
C THR A 59 -11.47 9.52 10.58
N ASP A 60 -11.73 8.34 11.18
CA ASP A 60 -13.07 7.78 11.37
C ASP A 60 -13.93 7.78 10.09
N PHE A 61 -13.29 7.51 8.95
CA PHE A 61 -13.91 7.48 7.62
C PHE A 61 -14.56 8.80 7.17
N ALA A 62 -14.30 9.92 7.85
CA ALA A 62 -14.91 11.21 7.54
C ALA A 62 -14.53 11.75 6.13
N PRO A 63 -13.25 11.70 5.69
CA PRO A 63 -12.86 12.11 4.34
C PRO A 63 -13.05 10.97 3.33
N ILE A 64 -12.83 9.73 3.75
CA ILE A 64 -12.88 8.55 2.89
C ILE A 64 -13.87 7.54 3.49
N GLY A 65 -15.13 7.65 3.08
CA GLY A 65 -16.16 6.68 3.45
C GLY A 65 -15.88 5.29 2.86
N THR A 66 -16.51 4.26 3.44
CA THR A 66 -16.34 2.85 3.04
C THR A 66 -16.55 2.62 1.55
N GLY A 67 -17.51 3.31 0.91
CA GLY A 67 -17.75 3.19 -0.52
C GLY A 67 -16.56 3.60 -1.40
N ARG A 68 -15.86 4.70 -1.04
CA ARG A 68 -14.66 5.16 -1.77
C ARG A 68 -13.51 4.18 -1.60
N LEU A 69 -13.36 3.63 -0.40
CA LEU A 69 -12.38 2.58 -0.10
C LEU A 69 -12.61 1.31 -0.91
N LEU A 70 -13.86 0.86 -1.03
CA LEU A 70 -14.21 -0.30 -1.86
C LEU A 70 -13.96 -0.05 -3.35
N ILE A 71 -14.26 1.16 -3.83
CA ILE A 71 -13.94 1.57 -5.20
C ILE A 71 -12.42 1.53 -5.42
N LEU A 72 -11.63 2.11 -4.52
CA LEU A 72 -10.16 2.09 -4.59
C LEU A 72 -9.61 0.65 -4.58
N ALA A 73 -10.14 -0.21 -3.70
CA ALA A 73 -9.76 -1.62 -3.64
C ALA A 73 -10.09 -2.36 -4.95
N GLY A 74 -11.29 -2.15 -5.50
CA GLY A 74 -11.71 -2.73 -6.77
C GLY A 74 -10.85 -2.26 -7.95
N LEU A 75 -10.55 -0.95 -8.00
CA LEU A 75 -9.66 -0.38 -9.01
C LEU A 75 -8.23 -0.90 -8.88
N SER A 76 -7.72 -1.09 -7.66
CA SER A 76 -6.40 -1.67 -7.43
C SER A 76 -6.30 -3.10 -7.93
N VAL A 77 -7.29 -3.95 -7.61
CA VAL A 77 -7.34 -5.33 -8.12
C VAL A 77 -7.43 -5.36 -9.65
N ALA A 78 -8.26 -4.50 -10.24
CA ALA A 78 -8.37 -4.39 -11.68
C ALA A 78 -7.06 -3.90 -12.33
N GLY A 79 -6.42 -2.88 -11.76
CA GLY A 79 -5.16 -2.32 -12.25
C GLY A 79 -4.04 -3.36 -12.23
N GLU A 80 -3.79 -3.99 -11.08
CA GLU A 80 -2.81 -5.09 -10.96
C GLU A 80 -3.07 -6.21 -11.96
N SER A 81 -4.33 -6.63 -12.08
CA SER A 81 -4.71 -7.70 -13.02
C SER A 81 -4.41 -7.29 -14.47
N LEU A 82 -4.69 -6.04 -14.84
CA LEU A 82 -4.39 -5.51 -16.17
C LEU A 82 -2.88 -5.39 -16.39
N ASP A 83 -2.10 -4.97 -15.40
CA ASP A 83 -0.64 -4.88 -15.50
C ASP A 83 -0.02 -6.26 -15.71
N TYR A 84 -0.45 -7.28 -14.95
CA TYR A 84 -0.04 -8.66 -15.16
C TYR A 84 -0.44 -9.19 -16.54
N LEU A 85 -1.68 -8.93 -16.97
CA LEU A 85 -2.16 -9.39 -18.27
C LEU A 85 -1.43 -8.68 -19.41
N ALA A 86 -1.20 -7.38 -19.31
CA ALA A 86 -0.44 -6.59 -20.28
C ALA A 86 1.01 -7.07 -20.35
N GLY A 87 1.66 -7.32 -19.21
CA GLY A 87 3.00 -7.91 -19.14
C GLY A 87 3.05 -9.30 -19.77
N ALA A 88 2.09 -10.17 -19.44
CA ALA A 88 2.01 -11.51 -19.99
C ALA A 88 1.72 -11.53 -21.50
N LEU A 89 0.80 -10.69 -21.98
CA LEU A 89 0.48 -10.54 -23.41
C LEU A 89 1.64 -9.92 -24.17
N GLY A 90 2.29 -8.90 -23.61
CA GLY A 90 3.50 -8.30 -24.14
C GLY A 90 4.59 -9.35 -24.33
N ALA A 91 4.91 -10.11 -23.27
CA ALA A 91 5.88 -11.19 -23.33
C ALA A 91 5.51 -12.23 -24.39
N ARG A 92 4.25 -12.66 -24.47
CA ARG A 92 3.79 -13.64 -25.48
C ARG A 92 3.89 -13.10 -26.91
N LYS A 93 3.62 -11.80 -27.13
CA LYS A 93 3.74 -11.17 -28.46
C LYS A 93 5.18 -11.16 -28.96
N PHE A 94 6.17 -11.07 -28.08
CA PHE A 94 7.60 -11.13 -28.41
C PHE A 94 8.21 -12.54 -28.28
N GLY A 95 7.40 -13.61 -28.31
CA GLY A 95 7.89 -15.00 -28.32
C GLY A 95 8.13 -15.62 -26.93
N GLY A 96 7.65 -14.97 -25.86
CA GLY A 96 7.67 -15.51 -24.50
C GLY A 96 6.82 -16.77 -24.38
N SER A 97 7.47 -17.92 -24.38
CA SER A 97 6.82 -19.20 -24.08
C SER A 97 6.40 -19.25 -22.60
N ARG A 98 5.54 -20.20 -22.22
CA ARG A 98 5.17 -20.41 -20.79
C ARG A 98 6.42 -20.66 -19.92
N TRP A 99 7.47 -21.23 -20.49
CA TRP A 99 8.77 -21.43 -19.83
C TRP A 99 9.53 -20.12 -19.59
N ALA A 100 9.39 -19.12 -20.48
CA ALA A 100 9.99 -17.80 -20.29
C ALA A 100 9.35 -17.05 -19.11
N GLN A 101 8.02 -17.15 -18.92
CA GLN A 101 7.36 -16.60 -17.73
C GLN A 101 7.81 -17.31 -16.44
N ALA A 102 7.87 -18.65 -16.44
CA ALA A 102 8.36 -19.40 -15.29
C ALA A 102 9.82 -19.06 -14.95
N GLY A 103 10.67 -18.90 -15.97
CA GLY A 103 12.06 -18.46 -15.80
C GLY A 103 12.18 -17.02 -15.29
N ALA A 104 11.31 -16.11 -15.73
CA ALA A 104 11.27 -14.72 -15.23
C ALA A 104 10.81 -14.63 -13.76
N TRP A 105 9.81 -15.42 -13.36
CA TRP A 105 9.39 -15.52 -11.96
C TRP A 105 10.49 -16.10 -11.08
N ALA A 106 11.12 -17.20 -11.50
CA ALA A 106 12.23 -17.80 -10.78
C ALA A 106 13.44 -16.84 -10.71
N GLY A 107 13.78 -16.19 -11.82
CA GLY A 107 14.85 -15.20 -11.89
C GLY A 107 14.57 -13.96 -11.04
N GLY A 108 13.31 -13.52 -10.95
CA GLY A 108 12.89 -12.43 -10.07
C GLY A 108 13.03 -12.77 -8.59
N ILE A 109 12.64 -13.98 -8.18
CA ILE A 109 12.83 -14.46 -6.80
C ILE A 109 14.33 -14.58 -6.49
N VAL A 110 15.10 -15.24 -7.35
CA VAL A 110 16.55 -15.41 -7.16
C VAL A 110 17.25 -14.05 -7.14
N GLY A 111 16.93 -13.15 -8.06
CA GLY A 111 17.47 -11.79 -8.12
C GLY A 111 17.11 -10.93 -6.92
N PHE A 112 15.94 -11.09 -6.32
CA PHE A 112 15.57 -10.38 -5.09
C PHE A 112 16.43 -10.76 -3.88
N PHE A 113 16.85 -12.04 -3.78
CA PHE A 113 17.66 -12.52 -2.66
C PHE A 113 19.17 -12.43 -2.89
N PHE A 114 19.62 -12.40 -4.14
CA PHE A 114 21.05 -12.46 -4.50
C PHE A 114 21.54 -11.28 -5.37
N GLY A 115 20.68 -10.31 -5.68
CA GLY A 115 20.99 -9.10 -6.44
C GLY A 115 21.46 -7.93 -5.58
#